data_AF-A0A7S2C001-F1
#
_entry.id   AF-A0A7S2C001-F1
#
_cell.length_a   1.000
_cell.length_b   1.000
_cell.length_c   1.000
_cell.angle_alpha   90.00
_cell.angle_beta   90.00
_cell.angle_gamma   90.00
#
_symmetry.space_group_name_H-M   'P 1'
#
loop_
_entity.id
_entity.type
_entity.pdbx_description
1 polymer ?
#
loop_
_entity_poly.entity_id
_entity_poly.type
_entity_poly.pdbx_seq_one_letter_code
_entity_poly.pdbx_strand_id
1 'polypeptide(L)'
;FSQEKHARHILLISKMRSFIVALALLASASAFSPTILRARSTVSMSAENVDRRGMITKTAGVLGGVFAGAQAANADGAVSLATMARSRGIYGTRVADLAGAVEKGDFEAVLAEKNAFVLFNNSNNRPKNKEEKKINAVKQEAVLAAAAKGDKAALKAAYADYIKTASLPNPAYKGRDADYSQGYSNDYDWKARTNRGTIYVR
;
A
#
# COMPACT_ATOMS: atom_id res chain seq x y z
N PHE A 1 0.10 44.45 49.78
CA PHE A 1 -0.09 44.57 48.31
C PHE A 1 0.38 43.35 47.48
N SER A 2 0.92 42.26 48.07
CA SER A 2 1.41 41.08 47.31
C SER A 2 0.45 39.88 47.30
N GLN A 3 -0.44 39.74 48.28
CA GLN A 3 -1.33 38.56 48.39
C GLN A 3 -2.60 38.63 47.53
N GLU A 4 -3.02 39.83 47.08
CA GLU A 4 -4.27 39.99 46.33
C GLU A 4 -4.14 39.64 44.83
N LYS A 5 -2.90 39.71 44.28
CA LYS A 5 -2.63 39.38 42.86
C LYS A 5 -2.64 37.88 42.60
N HIS A 6 -2.27 37.05 43.57
CA HIS A 6 -2.25 35.59 43.41
C HIS A 6 -3.65 34.98 43.41
N ALA A 7 -4.59 35.51 44.20
CA ALA A 7 -5.98 35.04 44.20
C ALA A 7 -6.70 35.30 42.87
N ARG A 8 -6.41 36.43 42.20
CA ARG A 8 -7.03 36.78 40.91
C ARG A 8 -6.53 35.91 39.74
N HIS A 9 -5.28 35.48 39.76
CA HIS A 9 -4.74 34.58 38.72
C HIS A 9 -5.32 33.16 38.79
N ILE A 10 -5.53 32.64 40.01
CA ILE A 10 -6.09 31.29 40.20
C ILE A 10 -7.57 31.25 39.78
N LEU A 11 -8.34 32.31 40.04
CA LEU A 11 -9.73 32.41 39.64
C LEU A 11 -9.92 32.52 38.11
N LEU A 12 -8.99 33.18 37.42
CA LEU A 12 -9.01 33.33 35.96
C LEU A 12 -8.72 32.00 35.25
N ILE A 13 -7.76 31.22 35.76
CA ILE A 13 -7.37 29.90 35.22
C ILE A 13 -8.51 28.88 35.40
N SER A 14 -9.25 28.94 36.52
CA SER A 14 -10.42 28.08 36.78
C SER A 14 -11.56 28.37 35.80
N LYS A 15 -11.92 29.65 35.58
CA LYS A 15 -12.97 30.04 34.61
C LYS A 15 -12.62 29.67 33.16
N MET A 16 -11.33 29.75 32.79
CA MET A 16 -10.87 29.43 31.43
C MET A 16 -10.88 27.92 31.13
N ARG A 17 -10.69 27.07 32.14
CA ARG A 17 -10.82 25.61 32.02
C ARG A 17 -12.27 25.14 31.88
N SER A 18 -13.20 25.76 32.60
CA SER A 18 -14.63 25.44 32.49
C SER A 18 -15.23 25.82 31.13
N PHE A 19 -14.70 26.86 30.48
CA PHE A 19 -15.14 27.28 29.14
C PHE A 19 -14.72 26.31 28.02
N ILE A 20 -13.54 25.68 28.16
CA ILE A 20 -13.01 24.72 27.17
C ILE A 20 -13.78 23.38 27.22
N VAL A 21 -14.23 22.95 28.41
CA VAL A 21 -15.03 21.73 28.57
C VAL A 21 -16.45 21.89 28.02
N ALA A 22 -17.05 23.09 28.15
CA ALA A 22 -18.37 23.38 27.58
C ALA A 22 -18.37 23.39 26.03
N LEU A 23 -17.27 23.83 25.40
CA LEU A 23 -17.13 23.83 23.94
C LEU A 23 -16.93 22.41 23.36
N ALA A 24 -16.27 21.51 24.11
CA ALA A 24 -16.07 20.11 23.72
C ALA A 24 -17.37 19.27 23.77
N LEU A 25 -18.30 19.61 24.67
CA LEU A 25 -19.59 18.92 24.79
C LEU A 25 -20.58 19.33 23.69
N LEU A 26 -20.54 20.57 23.20
CA LEU A 26 -21.40 21.01 22.09
C LEU A 26 -20.99 20.45 20.72
N ALA A 27 -19.72 20.07 20.55
CA ALA A 27 -19.23 19.43 19.33
C ALA A 27 -19.63 17.95 19.20
N SER A 28 -20.03 17.31 20.31
CA SER A 28 -20.36 15.88 20.34
C SER A 28 -21.80 15.57 19.93
N ALA A 29 -22.67 16.58 19.83
CA ALA A 29 -24.10 16.40 19.54
C ALA A 29 -24.45 16.36 18.04
N SER A 30 -23.54 16.75 17.14
CA SER A 30 -23.78 16.76 15.69
C SER A 30 -23.36 15.47 14.97
N ALA A 31 -22.72 14.52 15.67
CA ALA A 31 -22.20 13.28 15.08
C ALA A 31 -23.19 12.10 15.06
N PHE A 32 -24.35 12.22 15.69
CA PHE A 32 -25.35 11.13 15.80
C PHE A 32 -26.78 11.58 15.51
N SER A 33 -26.98 12.44 14.50
CA SER A 33 -28.32 12.60 13.91
C SER A 33 -28.49 11.56 12.80
N PRO A 34 -29.42 10.59 12.90
CA PRO A 34 -29.68 9.66 11.81
C PRO A 34 -30.36 10.41 10.67
N THR A 35 -29.61 10.73 9.62
CA THR A 35 -30.17 11.30 8.40
C THR A 35 -31.07 10.25 7.73
N ILE A 36 -32.38 10.36 7.92
CA ILE A 36 -33.37 9.59 7.15
C ILE A 36 -33.40 10.18 5.73
N LEU A 37 -32.51 9.73 4.85
CA LEU A 37 -32.63 9.93 3.40
C LEU A 37 -32.96 8.60 2.73
N ARG A 38 -34.24 8.25 2.77
CA ARG A 38 -34.80 7.25 1.86
C ARG A 38 -35.09 7.91 0.52
N ALA A 39 -34.06 8.12 -0.30
CA ALA A 39 -34.27 8.43 -1.71
C ALA A 39 -34.67 7.14 -2.45
N ARG A 40 -35.98 6.94 -2.66
CA ARG A 40 -36.44 5.96 -3.66
C ARG A 40 -36.11 6.53 -5.04
N SER A 41 -35.24 5.87 -5.77
CA SER A 41 -34.98 6.15 -7.17
C SER A 41 -36.21 5.78 -8.01
N THR A 42 -37.02 6.75 -8.40
CA THR A 42 -37.94 6.61 -9.53
C THR A 42 -37.16 7.00 -10.79
N VAL A 43 -36.83 6.02 -11.63
CA VAL A 43 -36.20 6.27 -12.93
C VAL A 43 -37.25 6.89 -13.85
N SER A 44 -37.16 8.19 -14.10
CA SER A 44 -37.87 8.87 -15.19
C SER A 44 -36.95 8.87 -16.41
N MET A 45 -37.32 8.09 -17.43
CA MET A 45 -36.66 8.12 -18.74
C MET A 45 -37.23 9.30 -19.53
N SER A 46 -36.58 10.45 -19.45
CA SER A 46 -36.79 11.55 -20.40
C SER A 46 -35.54 11.68 -21.24
N ALA A 47 -35.65 11.24 -22.49
CA ALA A 47 -34.61 11.39 -23.50
C ALA A 47 -34.48 12.86 -23.88
N GLU A 48 -33.48 13.54 -23.34
CA GLU A 48 -33.00 14.79 -23.89
C GLU A 48 -31.48 14.86 -23.72
N ASN A 49 -30.82 15.39 -24.74
CA ASN A 49 -29.39 15.29 -24.99
C ASN A 49 -28.58 16.08 -23.93
N VAL A 50 -28.37 15.50 -22.75
CA VAL A 50 -27.56 16.11 -21.69
C VAL A 50 -26.07 15.90 -22.01
N ASP A 51 -25.41 16.99 -22.37
CA ASP A 51 -23.98 17.03 -22.61
C ASP A 51 -23.20 16.61 -21.35
N ARG A 52 -22.51 15.46 -21.44
CA ARG A 52 -21.81 14.80 -20.32
C ARG A 52 -20.76 15.71 -19.69
N ARG A 53 -20.22 16.66 -20.44
CA ARG A 53 -19.26 17.66 -19.93
C ARG A 53 -19.90 18.64 -18.96
N GLY A 54 -21.14 19.09 -19.22
CA GLY A 54 -21.86 20.02 -18.34
C GLY A 54 -22.26 19.39 -17.00
N MET A 55 -22.46 18.07 -16.96
CA MET A 55 -22.75 17.34 -15.74
C MET A 55 -21.50 17.21 -14.84
N ILE A 56 -20.32 16.99 -15.43
CA ILE A 56 -19.04 16.91 -14.70
C ILE A 56 -18.70 18.25 -14.02
N THR A 57 -18.90 19.38 -14.71
CA THR A 57 -18.62 20.70 -14.14
C THR A 57 -19.55 21.05 -12.97
N LYS A 58 -20.81 20.60 -13.00
CA LYS A 58 -21.76 20.81 -11.90
C LYS A 58 -21.53 19.88 -10.71
N THR A 59 -21.08 18.63 -10.93
CA THR A 59 -20.72 17.72 -9.83
C THR A 59 -19.38 18.05 -9.17
N ALA A 60 -18.44 18.65 -9.90
CA ALA A 60 -17.13 19.03 -9.35
C ALA A 60 -17.23 20.12 -8.26
N GLY A 61 -18.19 21.04 -8.36
CA GLY A 61 -18.40 22.11 -7.38
C GLY A 61 -18.98 21.65 -6.04
N VAL A 62 -19.72 20.53 -6.03
CA VAL A 62 -20.42 20.03 -4.83
C VAL A 62 -19.68 18.86 -4.16
N LEU A 63 -18.87 18.09 -4.91
CA LEU A 63 -18.05 17.02 -4.33
C LEU A 63 -16.69 17.51 -3.80
N GLY A 64 -16.19 18.65 -4.28
CA GLY A 64 -14.89 19.20 -3.85
C GLY A 64 -14.82 19.56 -2.36
N GLY A 65 -15.95 19.90 -1.73
CA GLY A 65 -16.01 20.24 -0.31
C GLY A 65 -16.17 19.04 0.64
N VAL A 66 -16.68 17.90 0.14
CA VAL A 66 -16.95 16.70 0.97
C VAL A 66 -15.76 15.75 1.01
N PHE A 67 -14.90 15.75 -0.02
CA PHE A 67 -13.68 14.92 -0.05
C PHE A 67 -12.43 15.61 0.49
N ALA A 68 -12.42 16.93 0.67
CA ALA A 68 -11.28 17.64 1.28
C ALA A 68 -11.06 17.29 2.77
N GLY A 69 -12.07 16.70 3.42
CA GLY A 69 -12.03 16.22 4.80
C GLY A 69 -11.99 14.71 4.95
N ALA A 70 -12.00 13.96 3.84
CA ALA A 70 -11.60 12.55 3.87
C ALA A 70 -10.09 12.57 4.08
N GLN A 71 -9.69 12.64 5.35
CA GLN A 71 -8.36 12.23 5.75
C GLN A 71 -8.06 10.97 4.93
N ALA A 72 -6.91 10.97 4.28
CA ALA A 72 -6.23 9.73 4.03
C ALA A 72 -6.15 9.03 5.39
N ALA A 73 -7.19 8.28 5.73
CA ALA A 73 -7.09 7.14 6.59
C ALA A 73 -5.99 6.37 5.91
N ASN A 74 -4.78 6.52 6.46
CA ASN A 74 -3.66 5.68 6.16
C ASN A 74 -4.16 4.30 6.56
N ALA A 75 -4.87 3.65 5.65
CA ALA A 75 -4.96 2.23 5.56
C ALA A 75 -3.54 1.78 5.22
N ASP A 76 -2.62 1.94 6.18
CA ASP A 76 -1.53 1.01 6.37
C ASP A 76 -2.22 -0.31 6.75
N GLY A 77 -2.85 -0.92 5.75
CA GLY A 77 -3.60 -2.15 5.90
C GLY A 77 -2.61 -3.17 6.45
N ALA A 78 -2.78 -3.50 7.73
CA ALA A 78 -1.89 -4.29 8.58
C ALA A 78 -0.67 -4.89 7.85
N VAL A 79 0.47 -4.20 7.89
CA VAL A 79 1.76 -4.81 7.53
C VAL A 79 2.00 -5.96 8.50
N SER A 80 1.96 -7.18 7.97
CA SER A 80 2.17 -8.40 8.74
C SER A 80 3.25 -9.24 8.06
N LEU A 81 3.90 -10.10 8.83
CA LEU A 81 4.88 -11.02 8.26
C LEU A 81 4.27 -11.91 7.17
N ALA A 82 2.98 -12.22 7.25
CA ALA A 82 2.25 -12.99 6.25
C ALA A 82 2.07 -12.22 4.93
N THR A 83 1.69 -10.93 4.98
CA THR A 83 1.55 -10.11 3.76
C THR A 83 2.90 -9.88 3.09
N MET A 84 3.95 -9.68 3.89
CA MET A 84 5.34 -9.59 3.41
C MET A 84 5.85 -10.90 2.78
N ALA A 85 5.58 -12.04 3.41
CA ALA A 85 5.99 -13.34 2.87
C ALA A 85 5.27 -13.64 1.55
N ARG A 86 3.97 -13.31 1.47
CA ARG A 86 3.16 -13.46 0.26
C ARG A 86 3.68 -12.62 -0.89
N SER A 87 3.93 -11.33 -0.66
CA SER A 87 4.42 -10.43 -1.70
C SER A 87 5.83 -10.80 -2.15
N ARG A 88 6.72 -11.18 -1.22
CA ARG A 88 8.06 -11.68 -1.53
C ARG A 88 7.99 -12.98 -2.33
N GLY A 89 7.03 -13.84 -2.01
CA GLY A 89 6.75 -15.07 -2.73
C GLY A 89 6.26 -14.85 -4.16
N ILE A 90 5.27 -13.98 -4.35
CA ILE A 90 4.64 -13.75 -5.66
C ILE A 90 5.48 -12.82 -6.55
N TYR A 91 5.87 -11.65 -6.04
CA TYR A 91 6.59 -10.66 -6.85
C TYR A 91 8.08 -10.93 -6.89
N GLY A 92 8.65 -11.51 -5.83
CA GLY A 92 10.06 -11.87 -5.82
C GLY A 92 10.39 -13.03 -6.77
N THR A 93 9.48 -13.98 -6.96
CA THR A 93 9.64 -15.04 -7.99
C THR A 93 9.57 -14.46 -9.39
N ARG A 94 8.56 -13.65 -9.69
CA ARG A 94 8.45 -12.95 -10.99
C ARG A 94 9.71 -12.15 -11.34
N VAL A 95 10.28 -11.44 -10.38
CA VAL A 95 11.54 -10.71 -10.61
C VAL A 95 12.73 -11.66 -10.81
N ALA A 96 12.80 -12.78 -10.10
CA ALA A 96 13.86 -13.77 -10.27
C ALA A 96 13.77 -14.53 -11.61
N ASP A 97 12.56 -14.78 -12.11
CA ASP A 97 12.33 -15.48 -13.38
C ASP A 97 12.79 -14.65 -14.59
N LEU A 98 13.01 -13.33 -14.43
CA LEU A 98 13.59 -12.45 -15.43
C LEU A 98 15.07 -12.73 -15.73
N ALA A 99 15.76 -13.57 -14.96
CA ALA A 99 17.19 -13.86 -15.18
C ALA A 99 17.49 -14.29 -16.63
N GLY A 100 16.66 -15.16 -17.21
CA GLY A 100 16.81 -15.57 -18.61
C GLY A 100 16.56 -14.45 -19.62
N ALA A 101 15.64 -13.52 -19.33
CA ALA A 101 15.38 -12.35 -20.16
C ALA A 101 16.56 -11.37 -20.12
N VAL A 102 17.10 -11.12 -18.94
CA VAL A 102 18.30 -10.28 -18.71
C VAL A 102 19.52 -10.86 -19.42
N GLU A 103 19.69 -12.19 -19.41
CA GLU A 103 20.78 -12.86 -20.13
C GLU A 103 20.69 -12.68 -21.64
N LYS A 104 19.47 -12.80 -22.19
CA LYS A 104 19.17 -12.61 -23.61
C LYS A 104 19.23 -11.14 -24.03
N GLY A 105 19.03 -10.20 -23.10
CA GLY A 105 18.93 -8.77 -23.38
C GLY A 105 17.52 -8.37 -23.82
N ASP A 106 16.51 -9.08 -23.34
CA ASP A 106 15.11 -8.77 -23.58
C ASP A 106 14.67 -7.67 -22.61
N PHE A 107 14.81 -6.42 -23.05
CA PHE A 107 14.49 -5.24 -22.27
C PHE A 107 12.98 -5.05 -22.10
N GLU A 108 12.19 -5.46 -23.09
CA GLU A 108 10.73 -5.35 -23.05
C GLU A 108 10.15 -6.23 -21.95
N ALA A 109 10.64 -7.46 -21.80
CA ALA A 109 10.22 -8.34 -20.71
C ALA A 109 10.51 -7.73 -19.33
N VAL A 110 11.66 -7.09 -19.15
CA VAL A 110 12.03 -6.43 -17.88
C VAL A 110 11.14 -5.21 -17.60
N LEU A 111 10.86 -4.40 -18.63
CA LEU A 111 10.01 -3.22 -18.51
C LEU A 111 8.53 -3.58 -18.30
N ALA A 112 8.04 -4.65 -18.92
CA ALA A 112 6.70 -5.18 -18.70
C ALA A 112 6.50 -5.59 -17.23
N GLU A 113 7.56 -6.08 -16.59
CA GLU A 113 7.57 -6.48 -15.19
C GLU A 113 7.91 -5.35 -14.20
N LYS A 114 7.89 -4.08 -14.63
CA LYS A 114 8.11 -2.91 -13.76
C LYS A 114 7.24 -2.93 -12.50
N ASN A 115 5.99 -3.37 -12.63
CA ASN A 115 5.06 -3.46 -11.51
C ASN A 115 5.51 -4.49 -10.46
N ALA A 116 6.14 -5.60 -10.86
CA ALA A 116 6.64 -6.59 -9.91
C ALA A 116 7.79 -6.03 -9.06
N PHE A 117 8.70 -5.25 -9.65
CA PHE A 117 9.76 -4.57 -8.88
C PHE A 117 9.18 -3.60 -7.85
N VAL A 118 8.24 -2.75 -8.28
CA VAL A 118 7.58 -1.76 -7.40
C VAL A 118 6.84 -2.45 -6.26
N LEU A 119 6.04 -3.47 -6.54
CA LEU A 119 5.25 -4.18 -5.53
C LEU A 119 6.14 -4.97 -4.58
N PHE A 120 7.22 -5.60 -5.07
CA PHE A 120 8.19 -6.26 -4.22
C PHE A 120 8.82 -5.28 -3.23
N ASN A 121 9.36 -4.16 -3.72
CA ASN A 121 10.04 -3.17 -2.88
C ASN A 121 9.09 -2.47 -1.90
N ASN A 122 7.85 -2.19 -2.31
CA ASN A 122 6.84 -1.61 -1.44
C ASN A 122 6.36 -2.58 -0.37
N SER A 123 6.43 -3.88 -0.61
CA SER A 123 5.93 -4.87 0.33
C SER A 123 6.94 -5.27 1.41
N ASN A 124 8.23 -5.00 1.21
CA ASN A 124 9.28 -5.33 2.16
C ASN A 124 9.37 -4.30 3.32
N ASN A 125 8.22 -3.91 3.89
CA ASN A 125 8.10 -2.83 4.88
C ASN A 125 8.26 -3.32 6.32
N ARG A 126 9.35 -4.02 6.67
CA ARG A 126 9.69 -4.15 8.09
C ARG A 126 10.06 -2.76 8.63
N PRO A 127 9.45 -2.25 9.71
CA PRO A 127 9.75 -0.92 10.22
C PRO A 127 11.22 -0.72 10.64
N LYS A 128 11.95 -1.83 10.88
CA LYS A 128 13.39 -1.86 11.14
C LYS A 128 14.30 -1.86 9.89
N ASN A 129 13.73 -2.00 8.68
CA ASN A 129 14.49 -2.20 7.43
C ASN A 129 14.36 -1.02 6.47
N LYS A 130 14.11 0.20 6.98
CA LYS A 130 13.89 1.40 6.15
C LYS A 130 15.08 1.73 5.23
N GLU A 131 16.31 1.46 5.68
CA GLU A 131 17.53 1.69 4.91
C GLU A 131 17.68 0.69 3.76
N GLU A 132 17.47 -0.60 4.03
CA GLU A 132 17.47 -1.65 3.00
C GLU A 132 16.42 -1.37 1.91
N LYS A 133 15.25 -0.85 2.29
CA LYS A 133 14.22 -0.44 1.33
C LYS A 133 14.74 0.66 0.39
N LYS A 134 15.41 1.68 0.92
CA LYS A 134 15.99 2.76 0.11
C LYS A 134 17.07 2.22 -0.83
N ILE A 135 17.94 1.35 -0.33
CA ILE A 135 18.99 0.71 -1.14
C ILE A 135 18.37 -0.11 -2.28
N ASN A 136 17.35 -0.91 -1.99
CA ASN A 136 16.67 -1.72 -3.01
C ASN A 136 15.85 -0.88 -4.00
N ALA A 137 15.32 0.27 -3.58
CA ALA A 137 14.65 1.22 -4.48
C ALA A 137 15.64 1.83 -5.48
N VAL A 138 16.81 2.30 -5.02
CA VAL A 138 17.86 2.83 -5.90
C VAL A 138 18.33 1.76 -6.89
N LYS A 139 18.53 0.52 -6.42
CA LYS A 139 18.94 -0.60 -7.29
C LYS A 139 17.85 -1.00 -8.28
N GLN A 140 16.58 -1.00 -7.87
CA GLN A 140 15.45 -1.19 -8.79
C GLN A 140 15.50 -0.12 -9.90
N GLU A 141 15.66 1.14 -9.53
CA GLU A 141 15.71 2.24 -10.50
C GLU A 141 16.87 2.06 -11.49
N ALA A 142 18.03 1.60 -11.02
CA ALA A 142 19.16 1.27 -11.87
C ALA A 142 18.84 0.16 -12.88
N VAL A 143 18.13 -0.91 -12.47
CA VAL A 143 17.68 -1.99 -13.37
C VAL A 143 16.74 -1.44 -14.44
N LEU A 144 15.72 -0.69 -14.03
CA LEU A 144 14.71 -0.14 -14.95
C LEU A 144 15.31 0.91 -15.89
N ALA A 145 16.24 1.73 -15.40
CA ALA A 145 16.96 2.72 -16.21
C ALA A 145 17.89 2.04 -17.23
N ALA A 146 18.60 0.98 -16.85
CA ALA A 146 19.44 0.21 -17.76
C ALA A 146 18.59 -0.47 -18.85
N ALA A 147 17.45 -1.04 -18.48
CA ALA A 147 16.50 -1.62 -19.43
C ALA A 147 15.93 -0.55 -20.40
N ALA A 148 15.54 0.61 -19.88
CA ALA A 148 15.03 1.72 -20.71
C ALA A 148 16.09 2.30 -21.66
N LYS A 149 17.37 2.26 -21.28
CA LYS A 149 18.50 2.69 -22.13
C LYS A 149 18.93 1.62 -23.14
N GLY A 150 18.45 0.38 -23.03
CA GLY A 150 18.87 -0.73 -23.88
C GLY A 150 20.31 -1.20 -23.63
N ASP A 151 20.87 -0.93 -22.46
CA ASP A 151 22.24 -1.34 -22.12
C ASP A 151 22.24 -2.72 -21.45
N LYS A 152 22.61 -3.75 -22.22
CA LYS A 152 22.65 -5.14 -21.77
C LYS A 152 23.69 -5.39 -20.66
N ALA A 153 24.84 -4.72 -20.72
CA ALA A 153 25.91 -4.93 -19.74
C ALA A 153 25.51 -4.27 -18.40
N ALA A 154 25.04 -3.02 -18.45
CA ALA A 154 24.54 -2.33 -17.27
C ALA A 154 23.31 -3.03 -16.68
N LEU A 155 22.41 -3.57 -17.51
CA LEU A 155 21.25 -4.32 -17.04
C LEU A 155 21.67 -5.56 -16.26
N LYS A 156 22.60 -6.35 -16.79
CA LYS A 156 23.10 -7.56 -16.12
C LYS A 156 23.72 -7.23 -14.76
N ALA A 157 24.57 -6.20 -14.71
CA ALA A 157 25.21 -5.76 -13.47
C ALA A 157 24.17 -5.25 -12.46
N ALA A 158 23.30 -4.34 -12.86
CA ALA A 158 22.27 -3.78 -11.98
C ALA A 158 21.29 -4.86 -11.48
N TYR A 159 20.92 -5.81 -12.35
CA TYR A 159 20.03 -6.91 -11.99
C TYR A 159 20.68 -7.87 -10.99
N ALA A 160 21.93 -8.27 -11.22
CA ALA A 160 22.67 -9.12 -10.28
C ALA A 160 22.82 -8.45 -8.91
N ASP A 161 23.12 -7.14 -8.89
CA ASP A 161 23.24 -6.35 -7.68
C ASP A 161 21.93 -6.21 -6.92
N TYR A 162 20.82 -6.06 -7.64
CA TYR A 162 19.47 -6.00 -7.07
C TYR A 162 19.07 -7.35 -6.49
N ILE A 163 19.25 -8.45 -7.23
CA ILE A 163 18.90 -9.80 -6.77
C ILE A 163 19.66 -10.16 -5.49
N LYS A 164 20.94 -9.80 -5.41
CA LYS A 164 21.78 -10.00 -4.22
C LYS A 164 21.24 -9.25 -2.99
N THR A 165 20.94 -7.96 -3.11
CA THR A 165 20.43 -7.17 -1.96
C THR A 165 18.98 -7.48 -1.63
N ALA A 166 18.18 -7.85 -2.63
CA ALA A 166 16.82 -8.34 -2.44
C ALA A 166 16.78 -9.74 -1.84
N SER A 167 17.91 -10.49 -1.83
CA SER A 167 18.03 -11.89 -1.39
C SER A 167 17.07 -12.82 -2.15
N LEU A 168 17.08 -12.72 -3.48
CA LEU A 168 16.26 -13.53 -4.39
C LEU A 168 17.12 -14.58 -5.15
N PRO A 169 16.51 -15.65 -5.69
CA PRO A 169 15.13 -16.10 -5.47
C PRO A 169 14.91 -16.61 -4.04
N ASN A 170 13.65 -16.65 -3.60
CA ASN A 170 13.34 -17.36 -2.36
C ASN A 170 13.62 -18.86 -2.54
N PRO A 171 14.25 -19.55 -1.56
CA PRO A 171 14.55 -20.98 -1.67
C PRO A 171 13.25 -21.79 -1.72
N ALA A 172 13.15 -22.73 -2.66
CA ALA A 172 12.03 -23.68 -2.77
C ALA A 172 12.42 -25.03 -2.15
N TYR A 173 11.45 -25.75 -1.57
CA TYR A 173 11.67 -27.12 -1.08
C TYR A 173 11.96 -28.05 -2.27
N LYS A 174 12.91 -28.97 -2.12
CA LYS A 174 13.33 -29.91 -3.17
C LYS A 174 13.57 -31.31 -2.59
N GLY A 175 13.36 -32.33 -3.40
CA GLY A 175 13.60 -33.73 -3.02
C GLY A 175 12.82 -34.12 -1.78
N ARG A 176 13.49 -34.82 -0.85
CA ARG A 176 12.88 -35.27 0.43
C ARG A 176 12.22 -34.14 1.21
N ASP A 177 12.78 -32.93 1.19
CA ASP A 177 12.18 -31.80 1.90
C ASP A 177 10.85 -31.37 1.27
N ALA A 178 10.63 -31.61 -0.02
CA ALA A 178 9.34 -31.35 -0.66
C ALA A 178 8.29 -32.38 -0.20
N ASP A 179 8.68 -33.65 -0.06
CA ASP A 179 7.77 -34.75 0.30
C ASP A 179 7.32 -34.68 1.75
N TYR A 180 8.15 -34.16 2.66
CA TYR A 180 7.86 -34.10 4.11
C TYR A 180 7.59 -32.69 4.64
N SER A 181 7.48 -31.66 3.78
CA SER A 181 7.15 -30.30 4.21
C SER A 181 5.68 -29.96 4.03
N GLN A 182 5.16 -29.17 4.97
CA GLN A 182 3.85 -28.53 4.86
C GLN A 182 4.02 -27.09 4.39
N GLY A 183 4.01 -26.89 3.07
CA GLY A 183 4.10 -25.59 2.42
C GLY A 183 2.78 -24.84 2.39
N TYR A 184 1.64 -25.51 2.26
CA TYR A 184 0.30 -24.91 2.31
C TYR A 184 -0.71 -25.90 2.92
N SER A 185 -1.81 -25.40 3.47
CA SER A 185 -2.89 -26.25 4.02
C SER A 185 -4.26 -25.99 3.40
N ASN A 186 -4.41 -24.87 2.68
CA ASN A 186 -5.64 -24.50 2.00
C ASN A 186 -5.33 -23.97 0.59
N ASP A 187 -6.35 -23.97 -0.26
CA ASP A 187 -6.23 -23.54 -1.65
C ASP A 187 -6.06 -22.02 -1.81
N TYR A 188 -6.29 -21.26 -0.75
CA TYR A 188 -6.11 -19.79 -0.73
C TYR A 188 -4.65 -19.37 -0.51
N ASP A 189 -3.77 -20.28 -0.07
CA ASP A 189 -2.36 -19.97 0.10
C ASP A 189 -1.72 -19.68 -1.26
N TRP A 190 -0.95 -18.60 -1.31
CA TRP A 190 -0.20 -18.21 -2.50
C TRP A 190 0.81 -19.28 -2.94
N LYS A 191 1.18 -20.20 -2.05
CA LYS A 191 2.06 -21.34 -2.38
C LYS A 191 1.36 -22.49 -3.09
N ALA A 192 0.03 -22.65 -2.93
CA ALA A 192 -0.69 -23.88 -3.30
C ALA A 192 -0.55 -24.30 -4.76
N ARG A 193 -0.39 -23.34 -5.69
CA ARG A 193 -0.24 -23.58 -7.14
C ARG A 193 1.13 -23.16 -7.68
N THR A 194 2.14 -23.19 -6.83
CA THR A 194 3.51 -22.80 -7.19
C THR A 194 4.46 -23.97 -6.95
N ASN A 195 5.67 -23.90 -7.51
CA ASN A 195 6.75 -24.85 -7.22
C ASN A 195 7.22 -24.85 -5.74
N ARG A 196 6.60 -24.02 -4.89
CA ARG A 196 6.84 -23.95 -3.44
C ARG A 196 5.71 -24.59 -2.63
N GLY A 197 4.62 -24.96 -3.29
CA GLY A 197 3.50 -25.62 -2.67
C GLY A 197 3.85 -27.06 -2.40
N THR A 198 4.02 -27.41 -1.14
CA THR A 198 4.17 -28.79 -0.69
C THR A 198 3.06 -29.10 0.29
N ILE A 199 2.51 -30.31 0.20
CA ILE A 199 1.52 -30.82 1.12
C ILE A 199 1.90 -32.25 1.48
N TYR A 200 2.10 -32.50 2.76
CA TYR A 200 2.32 -33.85 3.23
C TYR A 200 0.97 -34.55 3.33
N VAL A 201 0.72 -35.50 2.43
CA VAL A 201 -0.48 -36.35 2.45
C VAL A 201 -0.13 -37.63 3.20
N ARG A 202 -0.84 -37.88 4.30
CA ARG A 202 -0.70 -39.07 5.15
C ARG A 202 -1.52 -40.23 4.63
#